data_AF-A0A517R760-F1
#
_entry.id   AF-A0A517R760-F1
#
_cell.length_a   1.000
_cell.length_b   1.000
_cell.length_c   1.000
_cell.angle_alpha   90.00
_cell.angle_beta   90.00
_cell.angle_gamma   90.00
#
_symmetry.space_group_name_H-M   'P 1'
#
loop_
_entity.id
_entity.type
_entity.pdbx_description
1 polymer ?
#
loop_
_entity_poly.entity_id
_entity_poly.type
_entity_poly.pdbx_seq_one_letter_code
_entity_poly.pdbx_strand_id
1 'polypeptide(L)'
;MGSGIERNPMVEAVEVTDSLATTGAIDLRERAFGAVAVLAGSSLTSLTWHGSMSDGGVYVPCHDDGGSAVTQVVAAGEGYQLPQALAGWPWLMAVGDAVGQIEVCLKA
;
A
#
# COMPACT_ATOMS: atom_id res chain seq x y z
N MET A 1 -19.86 28.28 13.44
CA MET A 1 -18.41 28.50 13.42
C MET A 1 -17.79 27.50 14.39
N GLY A 2 -17.06 26.45 14.03
CA GLY A 2 -16.77 25.83 12.74
C GLY A 2 -16.83 24.30 12.93
N SER A 3 -17.25 23.59 11.88
CA SER A 3 -17.32 22.14 11.83
C SER A 3 -15.90 21.59 11.78
N GLY A 4 -15.41 21.06 12.90
CA GLY A 4 -14.19 20.25 12.93
C GLY A 4 -14.55 18.85 12.47
N ILE A 5 -14.69 18.64 11.16
CA ILE A 5 -14.66 17.28 10.62
C ILE A 5 -13.21 16.83 10.75
N GLU A 6 -12.87 16.18 11.86
CA GLU A 6 -11.74 15.26 11.90
C GLU A 6 -12.06 14.14 10.90
N ARG A 7 -11.78 14.37 9.62
CA ARG A 7 -11.53 13.26 8.70
C ARG A 7 -10.19 12.68 9.16
N ASN A 8 -10.23 11.86 10.20
CA ASN A 8 -9.08 11.04 10.56
C ASN A 8 -8.70 10.28 9.27
N PRO A 9 -7.51 10.50 8.69
CA PRO A 9 -7.06 9.62 7.62
C PRO A 9 -7.14 8.19 8.18
N MET A 10 -7.78 7.27 7.45
CA MET A 10 -7.87 5.91 7.93
C MET A 10 -6.46 5.33 7.84
N VAL A 11 -5.82 5.20 9.01
CA VAL A 11 -4.52 4.58 9.16
C VAL A 11 -4.77 3.11 9.48
N GLU A 12 -4.32 2.24 8.59
CA GLU A 12 -4.41 0.78 8.77
C GLU A 12 -3.00 0.20 8.82
N ALA A 13 -2.73 -0.63 9.83
CA ALA A 13 -1.49 -1.36 9.93
C ALA A 13 -1.60 -2.65 9.11
N VAL A 14 -0.66 -2.85 8.18
CA VAL A 14 -0.67 -3.95 7.22
C VAL A 14 0.60 -4.76 7.37
N GLU A 15 0.45 -6.07 7.54
CA GLU A 15 1.58 -7.00 7.52
C GLU A 15 2.07 -7.19 6.08
N VAL A 16 3.37 -6.96 5.88
CA VAL A 16 4.06 -7.13 4.61
C VAL A 16 4.97 -8.33 4.73
N THR A 17 4.90 -9.22 3.75
CA THR A 17 5.83 -10.36 3.65
C THR A 17 6.49 -10.37 2.28
N ASP A 18 7.40 -11.32 2.09
CA ASP A 18 8.06 -11.60 0.82
C ASP A 18 7.20 -12.47 -0.13
N SER A 19 5.91 -12.65 0.20
CA SER A 19 5.00 -13.51 -0.56
C SER A 19 3.58 -12.97 -0.59
N LEU A 20 2.94 -13.08 -1.77
CA LEU A 20 1.52 -12.78 -1.93
C LEU A 20 0.60 -13.67 -1.08
N ALA A 21 1.05 -14.87 -0.72
CA ALA A 21 0.22 -15.81 0.01
C ALA A 21 -0.01 -15.40 1.48
N THR A 22 0.85 -14.54 2.02
CA THR A 22 0.85 -14.16 3.44
C THR A 22 0.86 -12.65 3.67
N THR A 23 1.02 -11.84 2.63
CA THR A 23 0.89 -10.37 2.70
C THR A 23 -0.57 -9.96 2.92
N GLY A 24 -0.80 -8.95 3.77
CA GLY A 24 -2.12 -8.40 4.03
C GLY A 24 -2.69 -7.61 2.84
N ALA A 25 -3.99 -7.75 2.61
CA ALA A 25 -4.72 -6.97 1.61
C ALA A 25 -5.07 -5.57 2.14
N ILE A 26 -5.10 -4.59 1.25
CA ILE A 26 -5.44 -3.19 1.49
C ILE A 26 -6.72 -2.88 0.68
N ASP A 27 -7.75 -2.35 1.34
CA ASP A 27 -9.01 -1.96 0.69
C ASP A 27 -8.97 -0.51 0.19
N LEU A 28 -9.12 -0.33 -1.13
CA LEU A 28 -9.17 0.98 -1.79
C LEU A 28 -10.51 1.26 -2.49
N ARG A 29 -11.56 0.45 -2.31
CA ARG A 29 -12.83 0.59 -3.07
C ARG A 29 -13.48 1.97 -3.02
N GLU A 30 -13.22 2.74 -1.96
CA GLU A 30 -13.73 4.10 -1.78
C GLU A 30 -12.61 5.13 -1.56
N ARG A 31 -11.38 4.81 -1.96
CA ARG A 31 -10.19 5.63 -1.68
C ARG A 31 -9.35 5.72 -2.94
N ALA A 32 -9.09 6.95 -3.41
CA ALA A 32 -8.39 7.16 -4.67
C ALA A 32 -6.87 7.31 -4.48
N PHE A 33 -6.41 7.71 -3.30
CA PHE A 33 -5.02 8.07 -3.03
C PHE A 33 -4.63 7.82 -1.57
N GLY A 34 -3.33 7.81 -1.30
CA GLY A 34 -2.81 7.66 0.06
C GLY A 34 -1.30 7.73 0.15
N ALA A 35 -0.80 7.40 1.33
CA ALA A 35 0.61 7.24 1.61
C ALA A 35 0.84 5.97 2.43
N VAL A 36 2.06 5.47 2.40
CA VAL A 36 2.55 4.35 3.20
C VAL A 36 3.65 4.87 4.10
N ALA A 37 3.56 4.61 5.39
CA ALA A 37 4.67 4.81 6.32
C ALA A 37 5.31 3.46 6.66
N VAL A 38 6.62 3.38 6.53
CA VAL A 38 7.39 2.21 6.95
C VAL A 38 7.85 2.45 8.38
N LEU A 39 7.46 1.57 9.29
CA LEU A 39 7.76 1.76 10.70
C LEU A 39 9.27 1.73 10.98
N ALA A 40 9.70 2.52 11.96
CA ALA A 40 11.09 2.53 12.40
C ALA A 40 11.50 1.12 12.88
N GLY A 41 12.72 0.71 12.53
CA GLY A 41 13.24 -0.63 12.84
C GLY A 41 12.82 -1.73 11.85
N SER A 42 12.04 -1.42 10.82
CA SER A 42 11.77 -2.33 9.71
C SER A 42 13.03 -2.67 8.90
N SER A 43 13.10 -3.87 8.34
CA SER A 43 14.14 -4.29 7.39
C SER A 43 13.72 -4.16 5.92
N LEU A 44 12.52 -3.63 5.65
CA LEU A 44 12.02 -3.41 4.29
C LEU A 44 12.90 -2.37 3.57
N THR A 45 13.34 -2.72 2.36
CA THR A 45 14.04 -1.79 1.47
C THR A 45 13.29 -1.57 0.15
N SER A 46 12.33 -2.44 -0.17
CA SER A 46 11.43 -2.24 -1.30
C SER A 46 10.03 -2.81 -1.07
N LEU A 47 9.05 -2.23 -1.75
CA LEU A 47 7.67 -2.71 -1.81
C LEU A 47 7.26 -2.86 -3.27
N THR A 48 6.87 -4.06 -3.68
CA THR A 48 6.29 -4.35 -4.99
C THR A 48 4.78 -4.44 -4.86
N TRP A 49 4.06 -3.74 -5.73
CA TRP A 49 2.62 -3.59 -5.63
C TRP A 49 1.88 -4.56 -6.53
N HIS A 50 0.84 -5.16 -5.97
CA HIS A 50 -0.06 -6.06 -6.67
C HIS A 50 -1.50 -5.63 -6.46
N GLY A 51 -2.33 -5.79 -7.50
CA GLY A 51 -3.73 -5.39 -7.48
C GLY A 51 -4.68 -6.54 -7.77
N SER A 52 -5.89 -6.44 -7.23
CA SER A 52 -7.01 -7.36 -7.50
C SER A 52 -8.31 -6.57 -7.64
N MET A 53 -9.25 -7.09 -8.43
CA MET A 53 -10.60 -6.55 -8.56
C MET A 53 -11.55 -7.04 -7.44
N SER A 54 -11.12 -8.02 -6.65
CA SER A 54 -11.92 -8.64 -5.59
C SER A 54 -11.09 -8.95 -4.34
N ASP A 55 -11.75 -8.90 -3.18
CA ASP A 55 -11.17 -9.36 -1.92
C ASP A 55 -10.81 -10.84 -2.01
N GLY A 56 -9.63 -11.22 -1.52
CA GLY A 56 -9.09 -12.58 -1.62
C GLY A 56 -8.96 -13.12 -3.06
N GLY A 57 -9.02 -12.24 -4.06
CA GLY A 57 -8.90 -12.61 -5.47
C GLY A 57 -7.46 -12.97 -5.89
N VAL A 58 -7.27 -13.14 -7.20
CA VAL A 58 -5.93 -13.29 -7.77
C VAL A 58 -5.28 -11.91 -7.87
N TYR A 59 -4.25 -11.70 -7.05
CA TYR A 59 -3.44 -10.48 -7.10
C TYR A 59 -2.39 -10.59 -8.20
N VAL A 60 -2.39 -9.62 -9.11
CA VAL A 60 -1.44 -9.53 -10.22
C VAL A 60 -0.51 -8.32 -10.03
N PRO A 61 0.74 -8.36 -10.52
CA PRO A 61 1.62 -7.21 -10.45
C PRO A 61 0.97 -5.97 -11.08
N CYS A 62 0.97 -4.85 -10.37
CA CYS A 62 0.67 -3.56 -10.96
C CYS A 62 1.85 -3.18 -11.86
N HIS A 63 1.58 -2.59 -13.02
CA HIS A 63 2.61 -2.16 -13.95
C HIS A 63 2.57 -0.64 -14.15
N ASP A 64 3.74 -0.04 -14.35
CA ASP A 64 3.88 1.36 -14.76
C ASP A 64 3.57 1.56 -16.27
N ASP A 65 3.63 2.81 -16.74
CA ASP A 65 3.39 3.15 -18.14
C ASP A 65 4.40 2.48 -19.11
N GLY A 66 5.56 2.05 -18.59
CA GLY A 66 6.57 1.31 -19.32
C GLY A 66 6.37 -0.21 -19.31
N GLY A 67 5.35 -0.71 -18.61
CA GLY A 67 5.07 -2.14 -18.47
C GLY A 67 5.97 -2.86 -17.46
N SER A 68 6.70 -2.14 -16.61
CA SER A 68 7.49 -2.71 -15.51
C SER A 68 6.65 -2.82 -14.25
N ALA A 69 6.91 -3.84 -13.42
CA ALA A 69 6.23 -3.96 -12.14
C ALA A 69 6.48 -2.73 -11.26
N VAL A 70 5.42 -2.24 -10.61
CA VAL A 70 5.50 -1.06 -9.75
C VAL A 70 6.19 -1.45 -8.44
N THR A 71 7.47 -1.12 -8.34
CA THR A 71 8.27 -1.29 -7.12
C THR A 71 8.69 0.07 -6.59
N GLN A 72 8.48 0.30 -5.29
CA GLN A 72 8.88 1.50 -4.57
C GLN A 72 10.05 1.17 -3.65
N VAL A 73 11.14 1.93 -3.75
CA VAL A 73 12.24 1.87 -2.80
C VAL A 73 11.83 2.58 -1.52
N VAL A 74 12.00 1.93 -0.39
CA VAL A 74 11.59 2.44 0.92
C VAL A 74 12.72 2.31 1.95
N ALA A 75 12.57 3.01 3.06
CA ALA A 75 13.46 2.95 4.21
C ALA A 75 12.64 3.01 5.50
N ALA A 76 13.18 2.42 6.57
CA ALA A 76 12.53 2.41 7.87
C ALA A 76 12.42 3.83 8.46
N GLY A 77 11.25 4.14 9.03
CA GLY A 77 10.95 5.43 9.66
C GLY A 77 10.50 6.51 8.67
N GLU A 78 10.32 6.17 7.39
CA GLU A 78 9.98 7.13 6.33
C GLU A 78 8.56 6.90 5.77
N GLY A 79 8.00 7.98 5.21
CA GLY A 79 6.70 7.98 4.56
C GLY A 79 6.80 8.20 3.05
N TYR A 80 6.02 7.45 2.28
CA TYR A 80 6.02 7.45 0.82
C TYR A 80 4.61 7.62 0.28
N GLN A 81 4.46 8.42 -0.77
CA GLN A 81 3.17 8.51 -1.47
C GLN A 81 2.89 7.20 -2.24
N LEU A 82 1.64 6.75 -2.25
CA LEU A 82 1.24 5.65 -3.12
C LEU A 82 1.49 6.02 -4.60
N PRO A 83 2.15 5.14 -5.38
CA PRO A 83 2.35 5.37 -6.80
C PRO A 83 1.03 5.59 -7.55
N GLN A 84 1.01 6.54 -8.48
CA GLN A 84 -0.19 6.85 -9.26
C GLN A 84 -0.66 5.68 -10.14
N ALA A 85 0.27 4.83 -10.57
CA ALA A 85 -0.01 3.62 -11.36
C ALA A 85 -0.90 2.60 -10.63
N LEU A 86 -1.13 2.76 -9.33
CA LEU A 86 -2.02 1.91 -8.55
C LEU A 86 -3.49 2.36 -8.63
N ALA A 87 -3.76 3.54 -9.20
CA ALA A 87 -5.11 4.07 -9.31
C ALA A 87 -6.02 3.13 -10.13
N GLY A 88 -7.23 2.89 -9.62
CA GLY A 88 -8.23 2.03 -10.26
C GLY A 88 -8.28 0.60 -9.74
N TRP A 89 -7.30 0.17 -8.94
CA TRP A 89 -7.37 -1.11 -8.22
C TRP A 89 -8.18 -0.97 -6.93
N PRO A 90 -9.26 -1.75 -6.75
CA PRO A 90 -10.06 -1.71 -5.53
C PRO A 90 -9.38 -2.44 -4.36
N TRP A 91 -8.44 -3.34 -4.63
CA TRP A 91 -7.67 -4.07 -3.62
C TRP A 91 -6.20 -4.10 -3.99
N LEU A 92 -5.33 -3.84 -3.03
CA LEU A 92 -3.88 -3.86 -3.20
C LEU A 92 -3.18 -4.76 -2.18
N MET A 93 -2.00 -5.24 -2.54
CA MET A 93 -1.03 -5.87 -1.64
C MET A 93 0.35 -5.25 -1.89
N ALA A 94 1.06 -4.96 -0.80
CA ALA A 94 2.44 -4.50 -0.85
C ALA A 94 3.35 -5.67 -0.44
N VAL A 95 4.03 -6.29 -1.40
CA VAL A 95 4.97 -7.39 -1.15
C VAL A 95 6.36 -6.81 -0.93
N GLY A 96 6.95 -7.10 0.22
CA GLY A 96 8.26 -6.61 0.60
C GLY A 96 9.40 -7.48 0.09
N ASP A 97 10.63 -6.97 0.17
CA ASP A 97 11.85 -7.77 0.09
C ASP A 97 12.20 -8.49 1.41
N ALA A 98 11.49 -8.15 2.48
CA ALA A 98 11.58 -8.75 3.80
C ALA A 98 10.20 -8.74 4.47
N VAL A 99 10.09 -9.43 5.61
CA VAL A 99 8.90 -9.34 6.46
C VAL A 99 8.95 -8.05 7.28
N GLY A 100 7.82 -7.35 7.38
CA GLY A 100 7.69 -6.14 8.17
C GLY A 100 6.25 -5.68 8.32
N GLN A 101 6.09 -4.46 8.83
CA GLN A 101 4.79 -3.82 8.97
C GLN A 101 4.86 -2.42 8.39
N ILE A 102 3.79 -2.03 7.69
CA ILE A 102 3.60 -0.68 7.18
C ILE A 102 2.29 -0.12 7.73
N GLU A 103 2.20 1.19 7.80
CA GLU A 103 0.94 1.91 8.02
C GLU A 103 0.48 2.52 6.71
N VAL A 104 -0.77 2.28 6.32
CA VAL A 104 -1.35 2.85 5.11
C VAL A 104 -2.33 3.94 5.51
N CYS A 105 -2.03 5.16 5.07
CA CYS A 105 -2.85 6.34 5.27
C CYS A 105 -3.68 6.61 4.01
N LEU A 106 -4.94 6.19 4.01
CA LEU A 106 -5.83 6.37 2.86
C LEU A 106 -6.61 7.68 2.96
N LYS A 107 -6.69 8.39 1.84
CA LYS A 107 -7.44 9.64 1.72
C LYS A 107 -8.76 9.38 0.98
N ALA A 108 -9.86 9.84 1.59
CA ALA A 108 -11.20 9.86 1.00
C ALA A 108 -11.39 11.04 0.04
#